data_AF-A0A5R9LYW1-F1
#
_entry.id   AF-A0A5R9LYW1-F1
#
_cell.length_a   1.000
_cell.length_b   1.000
_cell.length_c   1.000
_cell.angle_alpha   90.00
_cell.angle_beta   90.00
_cell.angle_gamma   90.00
#
_symmetry.space_group_name_H-M   'P 1'
#
loop_
_entity.id
_entity.type
_entity.pdbx_description
1 polymer ?
#
loop_
_entity_poly.entity_id
_entity_poly.type
_entity_poly.pdbx_seq_one_letter_code
_entity_poly.pdbx_strand_id
1 'polypeptide(L)' 'MLRNGLEPWHLIVVALVLIMLFGSKKLPDAARGLGKSMRILKSEARALKADDAAATATAATATPADAKPAPAPEAHTHTS' A
#
# COMPACT_ATOMS: atom_id res chain seq x y z
N MET A 1 20.15 -26.56 -15.41
CA MET A 1 19.14 -27.64 -15.51
C MET A 1 17.78 -27.19 -14.93
N LEU A 2 17.34 -25.95 -15.26
CA LEU A 2 16.19 -25.26 -14.63
C LEU A 2 15.10 -24.90 -15.65
N ARG A 3 15.00 -25.64 -16.76
CA ARG A 3 14.33 -25.16 -18.00
C ARG A 3 12.98 -25.81 -18.31
N ASN A 4 12.39 -26.54 -17.37
CA ASN A 4 11.07 -27.18 -17.52
C ASN A 4 10.13 -26.99 -16.31
N GLY A 5 10.47 -26.11 -15.36
CA GLY A 5 9.78 -26.04 -14.06
C GLY A 5 8.36 -25.45 -14.07
N LEU A 6 7.93 -24.85 -15.18
CA LEU A 6 6.64 -24.19 -15.31
C LEU A 6 6.23 -24.22 -16.79
N GLU A 7 6.04 -25.40 -17.39
CA GLU A 7 5.36 -25.42 -18.69
C GLU A 7 4.02 -24.70 -18.51
N PRO A 8 3.79 -23.55 -19.18
CA PRO A 8 2.61 -22.71 -18.97
C PRO A 8 1.31 -23.51 -19.10
N TRP A 9 1.38 -24.61 -19.84
CA TRP A 9 0.34 -25.61 -19.99
C TRP A 9 -0.20 -26.19 -18.68
N HIS A 10 0.66 -26.56 -17.73
CA HIS A 10 0.21 -27.14 -16.46
C HIS A 10 -0.54 -26.10 -15.62
N LEU A 11 -0.09 -24.84 -15.62
CA LEU A 11 -0.78 -23.76 -14.92
C LEU A 11 -2.16 -23.49 -15.53
N ILE A 12 -2.30 -23.59 -16.86
CA ILE A 12 -3.59 -23.48 -17.54
C ILE A 12 -4.53 -24.61 -17.11
N VAL A 13 -4.04 -25.86 -17.05
CA VAL A 13 -4.85 -27.01 -16.59
C VAL A 13 -5.28 -26.82 -15.14
N VAL A 14 -4.38 -26.43 -14.23
CA VAL A 14 -4.72 -26.19 -12.82
C VAL A 14 -5.70 -25.05 -12.67
N ALA A 15 -5.51 -23.95 -13.40
CA ALA A 15 -6.44 -22.82 -13.40
C ALA A 15 -7.83 -23.24 -13.90
N LEU A 16 -7.89 -24.07 -14.95
CA LEU A 16 -9.15 -24.60 -15.48
C LEU A 16 -9.87 -25.47 -14.44
N VAL A 17 -9.15 -26.35 -13.75
CA VAL A 17 -9.70 -27.19 -12.68
C VAL A 17 -10.19 -26.33 -11.51
N LEU A 18 -9.43 -25.32 -11.10
CA LEU A 18 -9.83 -24.37 -10.06
C LEU A 18 -11.12 -23.60 -10.45
N ILE A 19 -11.21 -23.15 -11.70
CA ILE A 19 -12.42 -22.48 -12.22
C ILE A 19 -13.60 -23.45 -12.25
N MET A 20 -13.39 -24.72 -12.56
CA MET A 20 -14.47 -25.72 -12.56
C MET A 20 -14.97 -26.01 -11.14
N LEU A 21 -14.06 -26.09 -10.16
CA LEU A 21 -14.41 -26.43 -8.77
C LEU A 21 -15.01 -25.24 -8.00
N PHE A 22 -14.43 -24.05 -8.17
CA PHE A 22 -14.88 -22.83 -7.48
C PHE A 22 -15.92 -22.02 -8.28
N GLY A 23 -15.96 -22.18 -9.61
CA GLY A 23 -16.80 -21.42 -10.51
C GLY A 23 -16.13 -20.15 -11.05
N SER A 24 -16.46 -19.78 -12.30
CA SER A 24 -15.87 -18.65 -13.03
C SER A 24 -16.04 -17.28 -12.37
N LYS A 25 -17.04 -17.11 -11.49
CA LYS A 25 -17.27 -15.86 -10.75
C LYS A 25 -16.54 -15.80 -9.41
N LYS A 26 -16.26 -16.93 -8.75
CA LYS A 26 -15.70 -16.93 -7.38
C LYS A 26 -14.18 -16.79 -7.35
N LEU A 27 -13.47 -17.34 -8.33
CA LEU A 27 -12.03 -17.16 -8.45
C LEU A 27 -11.61 -15.68 -8.63
N PRO A 28 -12.17 -14.91 -9.60
CA PRO A 28 -11.79 -13.52 -9.76
C PRO A 28 -12.31 -12.62 -8.64
N ASP A 29 -13.44 -12.95 -8.04
CA ASP A 29 -14.00 -12.21 -6.90
C ASP A 29 -13.12 -12.34 -5.65
N ALA A 30 -12.70 -13.58 -5.32
CA ALA A 30 -11.75 -13.83 -4.24
C ALA A 30 -10.38 -13.17 -4.52
N ALA A 31 -9.87 -13.26 -5.75
CA ALA A 31 -8.62 -12.61 -6.14
C ALA A 31 -8.71 -11.08 -6.05
N ARG A 32 -9.86 -10.48 -6.41
CA ARG A 32 -10.10 -9.03 -6.27
C ARG A 32 -10.16 -8.61 -4.81
N GLY A 33 -10.83 -9.38 -3.96
CA GLY A 33 -10.88 -9.15 -2.50
C GLY A 33 -9.50 -9.23 -1.86
N LEU A 34 -8.78 -10.33 -2.09
CA LEU A 34 -7.40 -10.53 -1.62
C LEU A 34 -6.44 -9.47 -2.17
N GLY A 35 -6.56 -9.10 -3.45
CA GLY A 35 -5.72 -8.09 -4.09
C GLY A 35 -5.90 -6.69 -3.49
N LYS A 36 -7.12 -6.32 -3.11
CA LYS A 36 -7.43 -5.06 -2.41
C LYS A 36 -6.74 -5.03 -1.03
N SER A 37 -6.86 -6.09 -0.24
CA SER A 37 -6.23 -6.21 1.08
C SER A 37 -4.70 -6.27 0.99
N MET A 38 -4.16 -7.05 0.05
CA MET A 38 -2.72 -7.09 -0.20
C MET A 38 -2.17 -5.73 -0.62
N ARG A 39 -2.93 -4.91 -1.36
CA ARG A 39 -2.46 -3.58 -1.76
C ARG A 39 -2.36 -2.62 -0.58
N ILE A 40 -3.32 -2.67 0.35
CA ILE A 40 -3.29 -1.86 1.58
C ILE A 40 -2.09 -2.26 2.43
N LEU A 41 -1.93 -3.56 2.70
CA LEU A 41 -0.78 -4.08 3.44
C LEU A 41 0.54 -3.77 2.72
N LYS A 42 0.56 -3.84 1.38
CA LYS A 42 1.74 -3.49 0.57
C LYS A 42 2.07 -2.01 0.67
N SER A 43 1.09 -1.10 0.66
CA SER A 43 1.34 0.34 0.83
C SER A 43 1.85 0.66 2.23
N GLU A 44 1.27 0.06 3.27
CA GLU A 44 1.73 0.25 4.65
C GLU A 44 3.14 -0.35 4.85
N ALA A 45 3.37 -1.57 4.39
CA ALA A 45 4.70 -2.20 4.44
C ALA A 45 5.74 -1.45 3.59
N ARG A 46 5.32 -0.81 2.50
CA ARG A 46 6.19 0.06 1.69
C ARG A 46 6.52 1.36 2.41
N ALA A 47 5.54 1.97 3.10
CA ALA A 47 5.77 3.16 3.90
C ALA A 47 6.80 2.87 5.00
N LEU A 48 6.64 1.79 5.76
CA LEU A 48 7.63 1.43 6.79
C LEU A 48 9.03 1.16 6.21
N LYS A 49 9.10 0.47 5.06
CA LYS A 49 10.39 0.21 4.41
C LYS A 49 11.00 1.46 3.75
N ALA A 50 10.18 2.42 3.36
CA ALA A 50 10.61 3.70 2.83
C ALA A 50 11.03 4.65 3.96
N ASP A 51 10.35 4.65 5.10
CA ASP A 51 10.76 5.36 6.31
C ASP A 51 12.09 4.83 6.86
N ASP A 52 12.35 3.53 6.79
CA ASP A 52 13.65 2.96 7.16
C ASP A 52 14.79 3.47 6.24
N ALA A 53 14.50 3.59 4.94
CA ALA A 53 15.44 4.16 3.95
C ALA A 53 15.55 5.70 4.04
N ALA A 54 14.44 6.37 4.38
CA ALA A 54 14.37 7.83 4.53
C ALA A 54 14.93 8.29 5.87
N ALA A 55 14.86 7.50 6.94
CA ALA A 55 15.51 7.78 8.22
C ALA A 55 17.04 7.86 8.06
N THR A 56 17.61 7.13 7.10
CA THR A 56 19.03 7.25 6.73
C THR A 56 19.33 8.54 5.94
N ALA A 57 18.35 9.13 5.25
CA ALA A 57 18.49 10.37 4.48
C ALA A 57 18.06 11.64 5.25
N THR A 58 17.15 11.53 6.22
CA THR A 58 16.58 12.64 7.01
C THR A 58 17.43 13.00 8.24
N ALA A 59 18.36 12.14 8.66
CA ALA A 59 19.33 12.48 9.71
C ALA A 59 20.29 13.63 9.31
N ALA A 60 20.31 14.06 8.04
CA ALA A 60 21.09 15.21 7.57
C ALA A 60 20.30 16.55 7.52
N THR A 61 19.00 16.57 7.89
CA THR A 61 18.16 17.78 7.70
C THR A 61 17.22 18.14 8.85
N ALA A 62 17.49 17.65 10.07
CA ALA A 62 16.75 18.08 11.26
C ALA A 62 17.32 19.40 11.82
N THR A 63 16.92 20.54 11.26
CA THR A 63 16.95 21.83 11.98
C THR A 63 15.62 21.96 12.74
N PRO A 64 15.62 22.07 14.08
CA PRO A 64 14.42 22.39 14.83
C PRO A 64 14.09 23.87 14.62
N ALA A 65 13.14 24.15 13.72
CA ALA A 65 12.50 25.44 13.63
C ALA A 65 11.34 25.49 14.65
N ASP A 66 11.69 25.43 15.93
CA ASP A 66 10.86 25.98 16.99
C ASP A 66 11.23 27.47 17.11
N ALA A 67 10.48 28.33 16.42
CA ALA A 67 10.41 29.75 16.75
C ALA A 67 9.20 30.42 16.08
N LYS A 68 8.30 30.88 16.96
CA LYS A 68 7.47 32.10 16.86
C LYS A 68 6.03 31.90 16.31
N PRO A 69 5.04 32.68 16.79
CA PRO A 69 4.39 32.58 18.10
C PRO A 69 2.85 32.65 17.94
N ALA A 70 2.11 32.32 18.99
CA ALA A 70 0.67 32.59 19.04
C ALA A 70 0.36 34.09 18.85
N PRO A 71 -0.61 34.48 17.99
CA PRO A 71 -1.42 35.66 18.20
C PRO A 71 -2.76 35.26 18.82
N ALA A 72 -3.20 36.12 19.74
CA ALA A 72 -4.32 35.98 20.64
C ALA A 72 -5.70 35.92 19.95
N PRO A 73 -6.74 35.43 20.66
CA PRO A 73 -8.12 35.47 20.19
C PRO A 73 -8.65 36.90 20.32
N GLU A 74 -8.55 37.69 19.25
CA GLU A 74 -9.12 39.03 19.23
C GLU A 74 -10.55 38.99 18.66
N ALA A 75 -11.50 38.88 19.58
CA ALA A 75 -12.90 39.22 19.36
C ALA A 75 -12.99 40.72 19.04
N HIS A 76 -13.01 41.06 17.76
CA HIS A 76 -13.40 42.40 17.30
C HIS A 76 -14.82 42.34 16.76
N THR A 77 -15.75 42.73 17.63
CA THR A 77 -16.99 43.41 17.25
C THR A 77 -16.69 44.54 16.26
N HIS A 78 -17.18 44.42 15.03
CA HIS A 78 -17.25 45.48 14.02
C HIS A 78 -18.60 45.28 13.30
N THR A 79 -19.72 45.78 13.85
CA THR A 79 -20.38 47.08 13.58
C THR A 79 -20.66 47.36 12.10
N SER A 80 -21.93 47.33 11.68
CA SER A 80 -22.60 48.38 10.89
C SER A 80 -23.98 47.92 10.45
#